data_AF-A0A256B9N0-F1
#
_entry.id   AF-A0A256B9N0-F1
#
_cell.length_a   1.000
_cell.length_b   1.000
_cell.length_c   1.000
_cell.angle_alpha   90.00
_cell.angle_beta   90.00
_cell.angle_gamma   90.00
#
_symmetry.space_group_name_H-M   'P 1'
#
loop_
_entity.id
_entity.type
_entity.pdbx_description
1 polymer ?
#
loop_
_entity_poly.entity_id
_entity_poly.type
_entity_poly.pdbx_seq_one_letter_code
_entity_poly.pdbx_strand_id
1 'polypeptide(L)' 'MSATPVINNLYEAKALLEMTRGEKFDELKTFSTIANAFAMHEKLMLHGIRYRPNYKIAIA' A
#
# COMPACT_ATOMS: atom_id res chain seq x y z
N MET A 1 -13.54 4.07 2.30
CA MET A 1 -12.73 2.91 2.75
C MET A 1 -12.71 1.88 1.63
N SER A 2 -11.54 1.47 1.16
CA SER A 2 -11.38 0.36 0.21
C SER A 2 -11.02 -0.91 0.99
N ALA A 3 -11.76 -1.99 0.76
CA ALA A 3 -11.55 -3.27 1.46
C ALA A 3 -10.19 -3.91 1.10
N THR A 4 -9.73 -3.70 -0.14
CA THR A 4 -8.49 -4.25 -0.67
C THR A 4 -8.02 -3.38 -1.84
N PRO A 5 -7.15 -2.39 -1.62
CA PRO A 5 -6.52 -1.71 -2.75
C PRO A 5 -5.62 -2.71 -3.48
N VAL A 6 -6.07 -3.17 -4.65
CA VAL A 6 -5.27 -4.00 -5.55
C VAL A 6 -4.36 -3.06 -6.33
N ILE A 7 -3.12 -2.96 -5.87
CA ILE A 7 -2.10 -2.09 -6.47
C ILE A 7 -1.34 -2.92 -7.50
N ASN A 8 -1.49 -2.60 -8.78
CA ASN A 8 -0.81 -3.32 -9.87
C ASN A 8 0.60 -2.77 -10.13
N ASN A 9 0.82 -1.48 -9.85
CA ASN A 9 2.10 -0.82 -10.05
C ASN A 9 2.32 0.27 -8.98
N LEU A 10 3.57 0.73 -8.85
CA LEU A 10 3.93 1.74 -7.84
C LEU A 10 3.31 3.12 -8.12
N TYR A 11 2.88 3.39 -9.35
CA TYR A 11 2.18 4.63 -9.69
C TYR A 11 0.77 4.66 -9.08
N GLU A 12 0.01 3.57 -9.19
CA GLU A 12 -1.29 3.41 -8.54
C GLU A 12 -1.17 3.54 -7.02
N ALA A 13 -0.12 2.94 -6.44
CA ALA A 13 0.17 3.07 -5.01
C ALA A 13 0.34 4.54 -4.60
N LYS A 14 1.14 5.29 -5.36
CA LYS A 14 1.41 6.71 -5.11
C LYS A 14 0.13 7.53 -5.22
N ALA A 15 -0.58 7.39 -6.34
CA ALA A 15 -1.79 8.15 -6.62
C ALA A 15 -2.88 7.90 -5.56
N LEU A 16 -3.03 6.65 -5.11
CA LEU A 16 -3.95 6.32 -4.03
C LEU A 16 -3.57 7.05 -2.73
N LEU A 17 -2.30 6.98 -2.35
CA LEU A 17 -1.78 7.55 -1.10
C LEU A 17 -1.88 9.08 -1.11
N GLU A 18 -1.53 9.71 -2.23
CA GLU A 18 -1.67 11.16 -2.44
C GLU A 18 -3.14 11.58 -2.42
N MET A 19 -4.04 10.79 -3.03
CA MET A 19 -5.48 11.08 -3.04
C MET A 19 -6.11 10.94 -1.64
N THR A 20 -5.73 9.93 -0.86
CA THR A 20 -6.28 9.75 0.49
C THR A 20 -5.73 10.74 1.50
N ARG A 21 -4.50 11.24 1.32
CA ARG A 21 -3.93 12.26 2.20
C ARG A 21 -4.12 13.69 1.76
N GLY A 22 -4.25 13.96 0.47
CA GLY A 22 -4.23 15.31 -0.07
C GLY A 22 -2.83 15.96 -0.07
N GLU A 23 -1.77 15.16 0.10
CA GLU A 23 -0.37 15.62 0.10
C GLU A 23 0.40 14.91 -1.02
N LYS A 24 1.44 15.56 -1.54
CA LYS A 24 2.34 14.96 -2.54
C LYS A 24 3.48 14.23 -1.86
N PHE A 25 3.80 13.04 -2.37
CA PHE A 25 4.92 12.23 -1.89
C PHE A 25 6.04 12.18 -2.93
N ASP A 26 6.73 13.30 -3.13
CA ASP A 26 7.79 13.43 -4.15
C ASP A 26 9.00 12.51 -3.90
N GLU A 27 9.20 12.13 -2.65
CA GLU A 27 10.20 11.13 -2.22
C GLU A 27 9.93 9.71 -2.76
N LEU A 28 8.67 9.38 -3.03
CA LEU A 28 8.28 8.07 -3.54
C LEU A 28 8.42 8.02 -5.06
N LYS A 29 9.40 7.22 -5.51
CA LYS A 29 9.67 6.95 -6.92
C LYS A 29 8.81 5.78 -7.42
N THR A 30 8.32 5.87 -8.64
CA THR A 30 7.40 4.90 -9.25
C THR A 30 8.08 3.83 -10.12
N PHE A 31 9.40 3.92 -10.30
CA PHE A 31 10.17 2.89 -11.00
C PHE A 31 10.13 1.57 -10.24
N SER A 32 9.92 0.46 -10.94
CA SER A 32 9.78 -0.90 -10.40
C SER A 32 11.11 -1.48 -9.89
N THR A 33 11.64 -0.89 -8.81
CA THR A 33 12.80 -1.40 -8.09
C THR A 33 12.37 -1.89 -6.71
N ILE A 34 13.14 -2.83 -6.14
CA ILE A 34 12.84 -3.39 -4.81
C ILE A 34 12.85 -2.29 -3.73
N ALA A 35 13.80 -1.36 -3.80
CA ALA A 35 13.90 -0.25 -2.84
C ALA A 35 12.66 0.65 -2.86
N ASN A 36 12.16 1.00 -4.06
CA ASN A 36 10.96 1.82 -4.19
C ASN A 36 9.70 1.07 -3.72
N ALA A 37 9.62 -0.24 -3.97
CA ALA A 37 8.52 -1.07 -3.48
C ALA A 37 8.50 -1.14 -1.95
N PHE A 38 9.67 -1.24 -1.30
CA PHE A 38 9.78 -1.20 0.15
C PHE A 38 9.36 0.16 0.74
N ALA A 39 9.88 1.26 0.18
CA ALA A 39 9.49 2.60 0.60
C ALA A 39 7.99 2.84 0.47
N MET A 40 7.38 2.35 -0.62
CA MET A 40 5.92 2.40 -0.79
C MET A 40 5.18 1.56 0.24
N HIS A 41 5.64 0.34 0.49
CA HIS A 41 5.01 -0.53 1.47
C HIS A 41 5.02 0.09 2.88
N GLU A 42 6.13 0.70 3.28
CA GLU A 42 6.26 1.40 4.56
C GLU A 42 5.22 2.52 4.70
N LYS A 43 5.09 3.39 3.70
CA LYS A 43 4.11 4.49 3.71
C LYS A 43 2.67 3.98 3.73
N LEU A 44 2.38 2.91 2.98
CA LEU A 44 1.05 2.28 3.00
C LEU A 44 0.72 1.68 4.37
N MET A 45 1.70 1.12 5.06
CA MET A 45 1.54 0.61 6.43
C MET A 45 1.38 1.73 7.46
N LEU A 46 2.07 2.86 7.28
CA LEU A 46 1.95 4.03 8.16
C LEU A 46 0.59 4.73 8.02
N HIS A 47 0.05 4.78 6.80
CA HIS A 47 -1.18 5.53 6.49
C HIS A 47 -2.42 4.64 6.33
N GLY A 48 -2.27 3.32 6.41
CA GLY A 48 -3.35 2.35 6.24
C GLY A 48 -3.46 1.39 7.42
N ILE A 49 -4.66 0.82 7.60
CA ILE A 49 -4.90 -0.24 8.57
C ILE A 49 -5.38 -1.46 7.80
N ARG A 50 -4.63 -2.56 7.88
CA ARG A 50 -5.03 -3.84 7.33
C ARG A 50 -5.57 -4.74 8.42
N TYR A 51 -6.89 -4.96 8.42
CA TYR A 51 -7.48 -6.00 9.25
C TYR A 51 -7.10 -7.38 8.72
N ARG A 52 -6.49 -8.21 9.57
CA ARG A 52 -6.23 -9.62 9.28
C ARG A 52 -7.10 -10.45 10.24
N PRO A 53 -8.23 -11.02 9.76
CA PRO A 53 -9.04 -11.91 10.58
C PRO A 53 -8.23 -13.11 11.07
N ASN A 54 -8.53 -13.60 12.27
CA ASN A 54 -8.00 -14.88 12.72
C ASN A 54 -8.77 -16.01 12.02
N TYR A 55 -8.26 -16.43 10.87
CA TYR A 55 -8.78 -17.58 10.16
C TYR A 55 -8.37 -18.84 10.95
N LYS A 56 -9.25 -19.30 11.86
CA LYS A 56 -9.12 -20.63 12.50
C LYS A 56 -9.36 -21.70 11.44
N ILE A 57 -8.39 -21.89 10.54
CA ILE A 57 -8.42 -22.95 9.54
C ILE A 57 -7.87 -24.19 10.23
N ALA A 58 -8.75 -25.08 10.67
CA ALA A 58 -8.38 -26.46 10.91
C ALA A 58 -8.22 -27.11 9.53
N ILE A 59 -6.98 -27.31 9.09
CA ILE A 59 -6.70 -28.14 7.92
C ILE A 59 -6.89 -29.59 8.40
N ALA A 60 -7.97 -30.23 7.93
CA ALA A 60 -8.24 -31.66 8.14
C ALA A 60 -7.46 -32.50 7.12
#